data_AF-A0A1B9F2S1-F1
#
_entry.id   AF-A0A1B9F2S1-F1
#
_cell.length_a   1.000
_cell.length_b   1.000
_cell.length_c   1.000
_cell.angle_alpha   90.00
_cell.angle_beta   90.00
_cell.angle_gamma   90.00
#
_symmetry.space_group_name_H-M   'P 1'
#
loop_
_entity.id
_entity.type
_entity.pdbx_description
1 polymer ?
#
loop_
_entity_poly.entity_id
_entity_poly.type
_entity_poly.pdbx_seq_one_letter_code
_entity_poly.pdbx_strand_id
1 'polypeptide(L)'
;MARFKKYSYKQGKFIPIHFEKQILPDTFEYILHYLIDNEVDLSVFRQRYKNDEVGAPAYDPAILLKIILYAYSKGIVSGRKIAQCCRENVIFMALPADTRPHFTTIASFISSLD
;
A
#
# COMPACT_ATOMS: atom_id res chain seq x y z
N MET A 1 10.60 12.46 -46.62
CA MET A 1 9.73 12.53 -45.42
C MET A 1 10.29 11.62 -44.34
N ALA A 2 10.14 12.01 -43.06
CA ALA A 2 10.59 11.20 -41.93
C ALA A 2 9.75 9.93 -41.76
N ARG A 3 10.40 8.82 -41.40
CA ARG A 3 9.75 7.51 -41.20
C ARG A 3 9.67 7.22 -39.71
N PHE A 4 8.46 7.26 -39.15
CA PHE A 4 8.22 7.06 -37.72
C PHE A 4 8.12 5.58 -37.32
N LYS A 5 8.34 5.29 -36.03
CA LYS A 5 8.12 3.96 -35.44
C LYS A 5 6.62 3.68 -35.33
N LYS A 6 6.22 2.43 -35.57
CA LYS A 6 4.83 1.98 -35.35
C LYS A 6 4.56 1.83 -33.85
N TYR A 7 3.38 2.24 -33.42
CA TYR A 7 2.88 2.02 -32.06
C TYR A 7 1.41 1.57 -32.11
N SER A 8 0.99 0.75 -31.14
CA SER A 8 -0.39 0.26 -31.03
C SER A 8 -0.81 0.24 -29.56
N TYR A 9 -1.90 0.93 -29.23
CA TYR A 9 -2.48 0.91 -27.88
C TYR A 9 -3.19 -0.42 -27.54
N LYS A 10 -3.39 -1.30 -28.53
CA LYS A 10 -3.92 -2.65 -28.31
C LYS A 10 -2.83 -3.64 -27.85
N GLN A 11 -1.56 -3.21 -27.84
CA GLN A 11 -0.45 -4.06 -27.43
C GLN A 11 -0.43 -4.21 -25.90
N GLY A 12 -0.51 -5.45 -25.41
CA GLY A 12 -0.19 -5.78 -24.03
C GLY A 12 1.31 -5.97 -23.83
N LYS A 13 1.81 -5.71 -22.62
CA LYS A 13 3.17 -6.06 -22.18
C LYS A 13 3.10 -6.63 -20.77
N PHE A 14 3.68 -7.81 -20.57
CA PHE A 14 3.90 -8.33 -19.23
C PHE A 14 5.09 -7.61 -18.59
N ILE A 15 4.90 -7.10 -17.37
CA ILE A 15 5.95 -6.44 -16.59
C ILE A 15 6.00 -7.14 -15.23
N PRO A 16 7.04 -7.95 -14.94
CA PRO A 16 7.20 -8.52 -13.61
C PRO A 16 7.51 -7.39 -12.62
N ILE A 17 6.77 -7.35 -11.52
CA ILE A 17 6.98 -6.40 -10.42
C ILE A 17 7.53 -7.18 -9.22
N HIS A 18 8.72 -6.79 -8.77
CA HIS A 18 9.30 -7.30 -7.53
C HIS A 18 9.13 -6.21 -6.45
N PHE A 19 8.22 -6.41 -5.50
CA PHE A 19 7.85 -5.38 -4.52
C PHE A 19 9.05 -4.87 -3.71
N GLU A 20 9.92 -5.76 -3.27
CA GLU A 20 11.17 -5.40 -2.57
C GLU A 20 12.04 -4.42 -3.37
N LYS A 21 12.03 -4.51 -4.70
CA LYS A 21 12.83 -3.66 -5.59
C LYS A 21 12.15 -2.35 -5.96
N GLN A 22 10.88 -2.16 -5.56
CA GLN A 22 10.17 -0.90 -5.79
C GLN A 22 10.36 0.06 -4.62
N ILE A 23 10.69 -0.45 -3.43
CA ILE A 23 10.98 0.35 -2.25
C ILE A 23 12.49 0.61 -2.25
N LEU A 24 12.91 1.67 -2.94
CA LEU A 24 14.32 1.96 -3.18
C LEU A 24 15.00 2.57 -1.94
N PRO A 25 16.27 2.23 -1.63
CA PRO A 25 17.03 2.88 -0.57
C PRO A 25 17.03 4.42 -0.71
N ASP A 26 17.15 5.12 0.41
CA ASP A 26 17.19 6.59 0.51
C ASP A 26 15.91 7.33 0.05
N THR A 27 14.83 6.60 -0.19
CA THR A 27 13.51 7.18 -0.46
C THR A 27 12.67 7.30 0.82
N PHE A 28 11.63 8.14 0.76
CA PHE A 28 10.71 8.30 1.90
C PHE A 28 9.96 7.00 2.21
N GLU A 29 9.47 6.29 1.19
CA GLU A 29 8.79 5.01 1.33
C GLU A 29 9.67 3.93 1.94
N TYR A 30 10.98 3.95 1.68
CA TYR A 30 11.93 3.05 2.32
C TYR A 30 12.10 3.34 3.81
N ILE A 31 12.32 4.61 4.17
CA ILE A 31 12.45 5.01 5.57
C ILE A 31 11.16 4.68 6.32
N LEU A 32 10.00 5.02 5.74
CA LEU A 32 8.70 4.69 6.32
C LEU A 32 8.54 3.18 6.51
N HIS A 33 8.87 2.39 5.49
CA HIS A 33 8.80 0.93 5.57
C HIS A 33 9.67 0.39 6.70
N TYR A 34 10.93 0.84 6.79
CA TYR A 34 11.85 0.45 7.84
C TYR A 34 11.35 0.84 9.24
N LEU A 35 10.93 2.09 9.42
CA LEU A 35 10.44 2.59 10.72
C LEU A 35 9.24 1.78 11.22
N ILE A 36 8.25 1.54 10.36
CA ILE A 36 7.05 0.79 10.76
C ILE A 36 7.38 -0.67 11.11
N ASP A 37 8.32 -1.31 10.42
CA ASP A 37 8.64 -2.73 10.66
C ASP A 37 9.59 -2.95 11.84
N ASN A 38 10.46 -2.00 12.14
CA ASN A 38 11.58 -2.22 13.07
C ASN A 38 11.53 -1.34 14.31
N GLU A 39 10.97 -0.13 14.23
CA GLU A 39 11.12 0.88 15.29
C GLU A 39 9.80 1.23 16.00
N VAL A 40 8.65 0.98 15.36
CA VAL A 40 7.33 1.32 15.92
C VAL A 40 6.71 0.09 16.59
N ASP A 41 6.37 0.21 17.87
CA ASP A 41 5.56 -0.81 18.54
C ASP A 41 4.10 -0.75 18.06
N LEU A 42 3.67 -1.81 17.37
CA LEU A 42 2.31 -1.96 16.85
C LEU A 42 1.40 -2.79 17.77
N SER A 43 1.84 -3.13 18.98
CA SER A 43 1.10 -3.96 19.94
C SER A 43 -0.32 -3.44 20.18
N VAL A 44 -0.47 -2.12 20.36
CA VAL A 44 -1.77 -1.45 20.59
C VAL A 44 -2.74 -1.64 19.42
N PHE A 45 -2.25 -1.72 18.18
CA PHE A 45 -3.11 -2.01 17.03
C PHE A 45 -3.44 -3.49 16.94
N ARG A 46 -2.44 -4.36 17.17
CA ARG A 46 -2.61 -5.83 17.09
C ARG A 46 -3.61 -6.34 18.13
N GLN A 47 -3.61 -5.79 19.34
CA GLN A 47 -4.55 -6.17 20.42
C GLN A 47 -6.04 -5.98 20.07
N ARG A 48 -6.37 -5.16 19.06
CA ARG A 48 -7.75 -4.92 18.61
C ARG A 48 -8.30 -6.08 17.77
N TYR A 49 -7.43 -6.87 17.18
CA TYR A 49 -7.81 -7.96 16.30
C TYR A 49 -7.98 -9.24 17.10
N LYS A 50 -9.19 -9.79 17.07
CA LYS A 50 -9.50 -11.16 17.51
C LYS A 50 -9.63 -12.03 16.27
N ASN A 51 -8.48 -12.38 15.70
CA ASN A 51 -8.40 -13.25 14.52
C ASN A 51 -8.42 -14.71 14.95
N ASP A 52 -9.59 -15.17 15.39
CA ASP A 52 -9.83 -16.58 15.70
C ASP A 52 -9.87 -17.40 14.38
N GLU A 53 -10.06 -18.72 14.46
CA GLU A 53 -10.04 -19.62 13.29
C GLU A 53 -11.19 -19.40 12.28
N VAL A 54 -12.11 -18.47 12.55
CA VAL A 54 -13.31 -18.24 11.75
C VAL A 54 -13.39 -16.78 11.30
N GLY A 55 -13.69 -16.56 10.03
CA GLY A 55 -13.89 -15.23 9.44
C GLY A 55 -12.83 -14.86 8.41
N ALA A 56 -12.89 -13.62 7.93
CA ALA A 56 -11.89 -13.10 7.00
C ALA A 56 -10.60 -12.74 7.76
N PRO A 57 -9.41 -13.13 7.27
CA PRO A 57 -8.14 -12.72 7.87
C PRO A 57 -8.03 -11.19 7.94
N ALA A 58 -7.55 -10.66 9.06
CA ALA A 58 -7.29 -9.22 9.14
C ALA A 58 -6.01 -8.84 8.38
N TYR A 59 -5.97 -7.58 7.95
CA TYR A 59 -4.74 -6.96 7.49
C TYR A 59 -3.79 -6.69 8.66
N ASP A 60 -2.50 -6.89 8.44
CA ASP A 60 -1.49 -6.49 9.42
C ASP A 60 -1.56 -4.95 9.61
N PRO A 61 -1.61 -4.45 10.85
CA PRO A 61 -1.56 -3.01 11.13
C PRO A 61 -0.38 -2.29 10.48
N ALA A 62 0.77 -2.94 10.33
CA ALA A 62 1.95 -2.38 9.68
C ALA A 62 1.63 -1.99 8.22
N ILE A 63 0.91 -2.86 7.51
CA ILE A 63 0.52 -2.64 6.12
C ILE A 63 -0.42 -1.43 6.02
N LEU A 64 -1.45 -1.39 6.85
CA LEU A 64 -2.43 -0.29 6.86
C LEU A 64 -1.75 1.04 7.22
N LEU A 65 -0.87 1.03 8.22
CA LEU A 65 -0.17 2.23 8.66
C LEU A 65 0.79 2.75 7.59
N LYS A 66 1.57 1.87 6.93
CA LYS A 66 2.46 2.23 5.81
C LYS A 66 1.69 2.94 4.69
N ILE A 67 0.59 2.36 4.21
CA ILE A 67 -0.15 2.96 3.07
C ILE A 67 -0.84 4.28 3.47
N ILE A 68 -1.33 4.39 4.71
CA ILE A 68 -2.00 5.61 5.20
C ILE A 68 -0.99 6.74 5.35
N LEU A 69 0.13 6.50 6.04
CA LEU A 69 1.16 7.52 6.26
C LEU A 69 1.81 7.93 4.94
N TYR A 70 2.07 6.98 4.03
CA TYR A 70 2.58 7.29 2.70
C TYR A 70 1.58 8.12 1.89
N ALA A 71 0.28 7.81 1.95
CA ALA A 71 -0.75 8.61 1.30
C ALA A 71 -0.83 10.02 1.85
N TYR A 72 -0.80 10.17 3.17
CA TYR A 72 -0.88 11.47 3.83
C TYR A 72 0.35 12.34 3.51
N SER A 73 1.55 11.76 3.40
CA SER A 73 2.74 12.52 2.98
C SER A 73 2.64 13.03 1.53
N LYS A 74 1.79 12.42 0.70
CA LYS A 74 1.46 12.86 -0.67
C LYS A 74 0.19 13.72 -0.75
N GLY A 75 -0.42 14.09 0.39
CA GLY A 75 -1.65 14.87 0.45
C GLY A 75 -2.92 14.08 0.06
N ILE A 76 -2.86 12.74 0.02
CA ILE A 76 -3.98 11.88 -0.33
C ILE A 76 -4.68 11.42 0.94
N VAL A 77 -5.77 12.09 1.31
CA VAL A 77 -6.49 11.82 2.57
C VAL A 77 -7.74 10.95 2.43
N SER A 78 -8.27 10.81 1.21
CA SER A 78 -9.49 10.02 0.96
C SER A 78 -9.18 8.53 0.96
N GLY A 79 -9.79 7.75 1.85
CA GLY A 79 -9.63 6.29 1.88
C GLY A 79 -9.92 5.60 0.54
N ARG A 80 -10.87 6.14 -0.25
CA ARG A 80 -11.14 5.64 -1.62
C ARG A 80 -9.97 5.91 -2.57
N LYS A 81 -9.34 7.09 -2.49
CA LYS A 81 -8.14 7.40 -3.27
C LYS A 81 -6.97 6.53 -2.85
N ILE A 82 -6.80 6.27 -1.54
CA ILE A 82 -5.75 5.36 -1.04
C ILE A 82 -5.95 3.95 -1.61
N ALA A 83 -7.17 3.41 -1.53
CA ALA A 83 -7.51 2.10 -2.10
C ALA A 83 -7.33 2.06 -3.63
N GLN A 84 -7.59 3.17 -4.33
CA GLN A 84 -7.29 3.29 -5.76
C GLN A 84 -5.79 3.28 -6.03
N CYS A 85 -4.99 4.02 -5.25
CA CYS A 85 -3.53 4.01 -5.38
C CYS A 85 -2.95 2.60 -5.20
N CYS A 86 -3.48 1.80 -4.27
CA CYS A 86 -3.07 0.40 -4.08
C CYS A 86 -3.30 -0.48 -5.32
N ARG A 87 -4.13 -0.05 -6.28
CA ARG A 87 -4.41 -0.78 -7.54
C ARG A 87 -3.66 -0.22 -8.75
N GLU A 88 -3.19 1.02 -8.69
CA GLU A 88 -2.72 1.75 -9.88
C GLU A 88 -1.28 2.25 -9.74
N ASN A 89 -0.79 2.44 -8.52
CA ASN A 89 0.54 2.98 -8.25
C ASN A 89 1.46 1.88 -7.71
N VAL A 90 2.60 1.68 -8.37
CA VAL A 90 3.55 0.59 -8.06
C VAL A 90 4.11 0.65 -6.64
N ILE A 91 4.34 1.84 -6.08
CA ILE A 91 4.81 1.97 -4.68
C ILE A 91 3.70 1.57 -3.71
N PHE A 92 2.46 1.97 -3.99
CA PHE A 92 1.30 1.54 -3.20
C PHE A 92 0.91 0.07 -3.43
N MET A 93 1.40 -0.59 -4.49
CA MET A 93 1.35 -2.05 -4.60
C MET A 93 2.45 -2.68 -3.74
N ALA A 94 3.65 -2.09 -3.73
CA ALA A 94 4.80 -2.65 -3.04
C ALA A 94 4.71 -2.58 -1.51
N LEU A 95 4.34 -1.43 -0.95
CA LEU A 95 4.21 -1.23 0.50
C LEU A 95 3.29 -2.27 1.20
N PRO A 96 2.10 -2.60 0.66
CA PRO A 96 1.21 -3.62 1.21
C PRO A 96 1.38 -5.01 0.56
N ALA A 97 2.45 -5.24 -0.22
CA ALA A 97 2.65 -6.47 -1.01
C ALA A 97 1.41 -6.90 -1.82
N ASP A 98 0.73 -5.92 -2.43
CA ASP A 98 -0.44 -6.05 -3.29
C ASP A 98 -1.68 -6.70 -2.63
N THR A 99 -1.77 -6.64 -1.30
CA THR A 99 -2.95 -7.12 -0.54
C THR A 99 -4.20 -6.26 -0.76
N ARG A 100 -4.06 -5.04 -1.31
CA ARG A 100 -5.14 -4.13 -1.77
C ARG A 100 -6.30 -3.93 -0.76
N PRO A 101 -6.05 -3.30 0.41
CA PRO A 101 -7.10 -3.03 1.38
C PRO A 101 -8.26 -2.21 0.78
N HIS A 102 -9.49 -2.61 1.08
CA HIS A 102 -10.67 -1.86 0.67
C HIS A 102 -10.79 -0.55 1.45
N PHE A 103 -11.44 0.46 0.87
CA PHE A 103 -11.53 1.79 1.49
C PHE A 103 -12.25 1.78 2.85
N THR A 104 -13.15 0.83 3.07
CA THR A 104 -13.85 0.65 4.36
C THR A 104 -12.90 0.12 5.44
N THR A 105 -11.99 -0.78 5.10
CA THR A 105 -10.93 -1.26 6.01
C THR A 105 -10.01 -0.11 6.42
N ILE A 106 -9.61 0.71 5.43
CA ILE A 106 -8.78 1.89 5.67
C ILE A 106 -9.51 2.89 6.59
N ALA A 107 -10.77 3.20 6.26
CA ALA A 107 -11.58 4.12 7.05
C ALA A 107 -11.78 3.63 8.50
N SER A 108 -12.12 2.35 8.67
CA SER A 108 -12.28 1.74 9.99
C SER A 108 -10.99 1.80 10.79
N PHE A 109 -9.84 1.50 10.19
CA PHE A 109 -8.55 1.58 10.89
C PHE A 109 -8.24 2.99 11.39
N ILE A 110 -8.58 4.03 10.61
CA ILE A 110 -8.37 5.44 10.99
C ILE A 110 -9.34 5.87 12.08
N SER A 111 -10.63 5.51 11.99
CA SER A 111 -11.67 6.00 12.89
C SER A 111 -11.77 5.26 14.22
N SER A 112 -11.24 4.03 14.31
CA SER A 112 -11.37 3.18 15.50
C SER A 112 -10.24 3.41 16.52
N LEU A 113 -9.77 4.66 16.69
CA LEU A 113 -8.69 5.05 17.61
C LEU A 113 -9.18 5.63 18.95
N ASP A 114 -10.49 5.59 19.21
CA ASP A 114 -11.10 5.99 20.48
C ASP A 114 -11.00 4.90 21.57
#